data_AF-A0A0S8HIR7-F1
#
_entry.id   AF-A0A0S8HIR7-F1
#
_cell.length_a   1.000
_cell.length_b   1.000
_cell.length_c   1.000
_cell.angle_alpha   90.00
_cell.angle_beta   90.00
_cell.angle_gamma   90.00
#
_symmetry.space_group_name_H-M   'P 1'
#
loop_
_entity.id
_entity.type
_entity.pdbx_description
1 polymer ?
#
loop_
_entity_poly.entity_id
_entity_poly.type
_entity_poly.pdbx_seq_one_letter_code
_entity_poly.pdbx_strand_id
1 'polypeptide(L)'
;MPKDHPAADPAKVARDAAQSPWQAGRARDLCSTCSDAETCGQAGRSVRPVFFCELFRASAPGPTAGVATPAPGRPAGQQDTSDLKGLCVNCENRKSCAMPKPEGGIWHCEEYR
;
A
#
# COMPACT_ATOMS: atom_id res chain seq x y z
N MET A 1 -32.47 -39.64 -26.19
CA MET A 1 -33.02 -39.01 -24.98
C MET A 1 -32.12 -37.83 -24.62
N PRO A 2 -32.32 -36.65 -25.20
CA PRO A 2 -31.60 -35.44 -24.79
C PRO A 2 -32.09 -35.05 -23.38
N LYS A 3 -31.15 -34.90 -22.44
CA LYS A 3 -31.43 -34.32 -21.13
C LYS A 3 -31.40 -32.80 -21.28
N ASP A 4 -32.56 -32.20 -21.52
CA ASP A 4 -32.74 -30.76 -21.43
C ASP A 4 -32.38 -30.30 -20.03
N HIS A 5 -31.27 -29.57 -19.91
CA HIS A 5 -30.94 -28.86 -18.68
C HIS A 5 -31.78 -27.57 -18.69
N PRO A 6 -32.57 -27.29 -17.63
CA PRO A 6 -33.39 -26.09 -17.60
C PRO A 6 -32.51 -24.85 -17.61
N ALA A 7 -32.89 -23.88 -18.44
CA ALA A 7 -32.30 -22.54 -18.46
C ALA A 7 -32.37 -21.93 -17.06
N ALA A 8 -31.25 -21.42 -16.56
CA ALA A 8 -31.18 -20.77 -15.26
C ALA A 8 -32.10 -19.54 -15.24
N ASP A 9 -33.02 -19.51 -14.29
CA ASP A 9 -33.95 -18.40 -14.09
C ASP A 9 -33.18 -17.12 -13.68
N PRO A 10 -33.29 -16.02 -14.45
CA PRO A 10 -32.53 -14.79 -14.20
C PRO A 10 -32.91 -14.12 -12.87
N ALA A 11 -34.14 -14.34 -12.36
CA ALA A 11 -34.56 -13.82 -11.07
C ALA A 11 -33.92 -14.59 -9.90
N LYS A 12 -33.52 -15.84 -10.11
CA LYS A 12 -32.75 -16.62 -9.12
C LYS A 12 -31.30 -16.14 -8.99
N VAL A 13 -30.64 -15.84 -10.12
CA VAL A 13 -29.26 -15.30 -10.15
C VAL A 13 -29.14 -13.98 -9.38
N ALA A 14 -30.14 -13.11 -9.49
CA ALA A 14 -30.18 -11.83 -8.76
C ALA A 14 -30.33 -12.01 -7.24
N ARG A 15 -31.06 -13.03 -6.78
CA ARG A 15 -31.26 -13.32 -5.35
C ARG A 15 -30.03 -13.94 -4.72
N ASP A 16 -29.30 -14.80 -5.45
CA ASP A 16 -28.03 -15.38 -4.99
C ASP A 16 -26.91 -14.33 -4.88
N ALA A 17 -26.90 -13.29 -5.74
CA ALA A 17 -25.99 -12.15 -5.60
C ALA A 17 -26.24 -11.30 -4.34
N ALA A 18 -27.51 -11.19 -3.91
CA ALA A 18 -27.90 -10.43 -2.72
C ALA A 18 -27.64 -11.15 -1.38
N GLN A 19 -27.48 -12.48 -1.40
CA GLN A 19 -27.21 -13.32 -0.21
C GLN A 19 -25.73 -13.62 -0.01
N SER A 20 -24.87 -13.02 -0.84
CA SER A 20 -23.43 -13.20 -0.75
C SER A 20 -22.91 -12.53 0.53
N PRO A 21 -22.23 -13.27 1.44
CA PRO A 21 -21.70 -12.73 2.71
C PRO A 21 -20.55 -11.71 2.52
N TRP A 22 -20.31 -11.26 1.30
CA TRP A 22 -19.32 -10.27 0.92
C TRP A 22 -19.91 -8.86 0.75
N GLN A 23 -21.12 -8.61 1.27
CA GLN A 23 -21.63 -7.24 1.50
C GLN A 23 -20.91 -6.58 2.71
N ALA A 24 -19.60 -6.78 2.81
CA ALA A 24 -18.77 -6.37 3.93
C ALA A 24 -17.95 -5.12 3.56
N GLY A 25 -18.62 -3.98 3.58
CA GLY A 25 -18.01 -2.65 3.55
C GLY A 25 -17.33 -2.28 2.23
N ARG A 26 -17.41 -1.01 1.83
CA ARG A 26 -16.47 -0.50 0.82
C ARG A 26 -15.07 -0.58 1.42
N ALA A 27 -14.35 -1.67 1.18
CA ALA A 27 -12.91 -1.66 1.37
C ALA A 27 -12.38 -0.47 0.55
N ARG A 28 -11.64 0.41 1.22
CA ARG A 28 -11.11 1.64 0.63
C ARG A 28 -9.99 1.24 -0.34
N ASP A 29 -10.35 1.08 -1.60
CA ASP A 29 -9.43 0.71 -2.68
C ASP A 29 -8.91 1.95 -3.42
N LEU A 30 -7.90 1.77 -4.27
CA LEU A 30 -7.34 2.87 -5.05
C LEU A 30 -8.40 3.50 -5.97
N CYS A 31 -9.36 2.72 -6.48
CA CYS A 31 -10.42 3.25 -7.34
C CYS A 31 -11.35 4.22 -6.60
N SER A 32 -11.59 4.01 -5.30
CA SER A 32 -12.47 4.86 -4.48
C SER A 32 -11.91 6.27 -4.22
N THR A 33 -10.61 6.48 -4.40
CA THR A 33 -9.93 7.79 -4.23
C THR A 33 -9.22 8.25 -5.49
N CYS A 34 -9.46 7.61 -6.63
CA CYS A 34 -8.85 8.00 -7.90
C CYS A 34 -9.49 9.29 -8.41
N SER A 35 -8.69 10.25 -8.85
CA SER A 35 -9.15 11.50 -9.45
C SER A 35 -10.00 11.28 -10.71
N ASP A 36 -9.75 10.17 -11.41
CA ASP A 36 -10.42 9.81 -12.65
C ASP A 36 -11.50 8.72 -12.43
N ALA A 37 -11.95 8.47 -11.19
CA ALA A 37 -12.82 7.33 -10.87
C ALA A 37 -14.12 7.25 -11.69
N GLU A 38 -14.70 8.38 -12.08
CA GLU A 38 -15.96 8.42 -12.85
C GLU A 38 -15.78 8.04 -14.33
N THR A 39 -14.59 8.28 -14.89
CA THR A 39 -14.28 8.05 -16.31
C THR A 39 -13.30 6.90 -16.53
N CYS A 40 -12.67 6.41 -15.45
CA CYS A 40 -11.71 5.33 -15.49
C CYS A 40 -12.40 4.02 -15.87
N GLY A 41 -11.98 3.42 -16.99
CA GLY A 41 -12.53 2.15 -17.46
C GLY A 41 -12.37 0.98 -16.48
N GLN A 42 -11.52 1.12 -15.45
CA GLN A 42 -11.31 0.10 -14.42
C GLN A 42 -12.26 0.26 -13.21
N ALA A 43 -12.86 1.43 -13.02
CA ALA A 43 -13.73 1.69 -11.88
C ALA A 43 -14.99 0.81 -11.93
N GLY A 44 -15.30 0.15 -10.81
CA GLY A 44 -16.48 -0.71 -10.68
C GLY A 44 -16.41 -2.06 -11.40
N ARG A 45 -15.32 -2.37 -12.11
CA ARG A 45 -15.14 -3.67 -12.79
C ARG A 45 -14.55 -4.76 -11.89
N SER A 46 -13.96 -4.37 -10.78
CA SER A 46 -13.28 -5.28 -9.86
C SER A 46 -14.23 -5.75 -8.77
N VAL A 47 -14.44 -7.07 -8.71
CA VAL A 47 -15.20 -7.74 -7.63
C VAL A 47 -14.44 -7.71 -6.29
N ARG A 48 -13.11 -7.52 -6.34
CA ARG A 48 -12.22 -7.41 -5.16
C ARG A 48 -11.58 -6.02 -5.11
N PRO A 49 -11.15 -5.56 -3.92
CA PRO A 49 -10.49 -4.25 -3.78
C PRO A 49 -9.21 -4.16 -4.61
N VAL A 50 -9.03 -3.05 -5.32
CA VAL A 50 -7.84 -2.78 -6.15
C VAL A 50 -6.78 -2.06 -5.32
N PHE A 51 -5.67 -2.75 -5.03
CA PHE A 51 -4.53 -2.18 -4.31
C PHE A 51 -3.39 -1.74 -5.22
N PHE A 52 -3.41 -2.14 -6.50
CA PHE A 52 -2.41 -1.78 -7.50
C PHE A 52 -3.11 -1.48 -8.82
N CYS A 53 -2.88 -0.29 -9.38
CA CYS A 53 -3.45 0.12 -10.66
C CYS A 53 -2.53 1.14 -11.34
N GLU A 54 -2.03 0.79 -12.51
CA GLU A 54 -1.18 1.67 -13.35
C GLU A 54 -1.92 2.94 -13.81
N LEU A 55 -3.25 2.90 -13.84
CA LEU A 55 -4.13 4.01 -14.23
C LEU A 55 -4.54 4.90 -13.05
N PHE A 56 -4.07 4.59 -11.83
CA PHE A 56 -4.46 5.35 -10.64
C PHE A 56 -3.83 6.74 -10.66
N ARG A 57 -4.66 7.74 -10.38
CA ARG A 57 -4.23 9.12 -10.22
C ARG A 57 -4.69 9.66 -8.87
N ALA A 58 -3.74 9.98 -7.99
CA ALA A 58 -4.07 10.63 -6.72
C ALA A 58 -4.56 12.06 -6.98
N SER A 59 -5.51 12.52 -6.16
CA SER A 59 -5.82 13.96 -6.09
C SER A 59 -4.67 14.63 -5.35
N ALA A 60 -4.11 15.70 -5.90
CA ALA A 60 -3.08 16.45 -5.20
C ALA A 60 -3.67 16.99 -3.89
N PRO A 61 -3.04 16.74 -2.72
CA PRO A 61 -3.45 17.45 -1.52
C PRO A 61 -3.30 18.94 -1.82
N GLY A 62 -4.34 19.73 -1.56
CA GLY A 62 -4.23 21.18 -1.61
C GLY A 62 -3.07 21.64 -0.69
N PRO A 63 -2.57 22.88 -0.85
CA PRO A 63 -1.51 23.39 0.01
C PRO A 63 -1.98 23.33 1.46
N THR A 64 -1.53 22.30 2.17
CA THR A 64 -1.70 22.18 3.61
C THR A 64 -0.68 23.14 4.18
N ALA A 65 -1.13 24.35 4.51
CA ALA A 65 -0.34 25.30 5.27
C ALA A 65 0.20 24.55 6.50
N GLY A 66 1.51 24.35 6.53
CA GLY A 66 2.16 23.44 7.45
C GLY A 66 1.93 23.84 8.90
N VAL A 67 1.54 22.87 9.72
CA VAL A 67 1.84 22.90 11.14
C VAL A 67 2.87 21.81 11.35
N ALA A 68 4.15 22.18 11.19
CA ALA A 68 5.25 21.37 11.66
C ALA A 68 5.18 21.36 13.19
N THR A 69 4.55 20.34 13.76
CA THR A 69 4.63 20.09 15.20
C THR A 69 6.08 19.72 15.51
N PRO A 70 6.79 20.45 16.39
CA PRO A 70 8.12 20.04 16.80
C PRO A 70 8.02 18.72 17.56
N ALA A 71 8.72 17.70 17.07
CA ALA A 71 8.81 16.41 17.75
C ALA A 71 9.51 16.58 19.11
N PRO A 72 9.04 15.90 20.18
CA PRO A 72 9.70 15.95 21.47
C PRO A 72 11.13 15.41 21.37
N GLY A 73 12.07 16.17 21.95
CA GLY A 73 13.50 15.90 21.92
C GLY A 73 13.85 14.51 22.42
N ARG A 74 14.65 13.81 21.63
CA ARG A 74 15.18 12.47 21.91
C ARG A 74 16.16 12.53 23.10
N PRO A 75 16.10 11.62 24.08
CA PRO A 75 16.98 11.66 25.24
C PRO A 75 18.45 11.47 24.86
N ALA A 76 19.32 12.26 25.50
CA ALA A 76 20.77 12.20 25.39
C ALA A 76 21.28 10.83 25.87
N GLY A 77 21.72 10.00 24.93
CA GLY A 77 22.10 8.62 25.17
C GLY A 77 22.04 7.73 23.93
N GLN A 78 21.40 8.20 22.86
CA GLN A 78 21.56 7.61 21.55
C GLN A 78 22.93 8.02 21.01
N GLN A 79 23.87 7.08 20.90
CA GLN A 79 25.00 7.28 19.99
C GLN A 79 24.41 7.66 18.64
N ASP A 80 24.87 8.79 18.12
CA ASP A 80 24.27 9.46 16.98
C ASP A 80 24.25 8.51 15.78
N THR A 81 23.09 7.91 15.53
CA THR A 81 22.87 7.12 14.32
C THR A 81 22.57 8.04 13.14
N SER A 82 22.60 9.37 13.31
CA SER A 82 22.30 10.33 12.24
C SER A 82 23.27 10.20 11.07
N ASP A 83 24.50 9.72 11.31
CA ASP A 83 25.50 9.50 10.26
C ASP A 83 25.35 8.13 9.57
N LEU A 84 24.56 7.22 10.14
CA LEU A 84 24.35 5.90 9.57
C LEU A 84 23.16 5.95 8.62
N LYS A 85 23.37 5.48 7.39
CA LYS A 85 22.35 5.42 6.35
C LYS A 85 22.32 4.04 5.71
N GLY A 86 21.18 3.71 5.10
CA GLY A 86 20.93 2.38 4.52
C GLY A 86 20.89 1.28 5.59
N LEU A 87 21.33 0.08 5.22
CA LEU A 87 21.37 -1.09 6.10
C LEU A 87 22.22 -0.90 7.36
N CYS A 88 23.15 0.06 7.39
CA CYS A 88 23.96 0.28 8.58
C CYS A 88 23.17 0.83 9.79
N VAL A 89 21.96 1.35 9.59
CA VAL A 89 21.11 1.89 10.67
C VAL A 89 20.72 0.82 11.69
N ASN A 90 20.46 -0.39 11.21
CA ASN A 90 20.01 -1.53 12.03
C ASN A 90 21.00 -2.70 12.09
N CYS A 91 22.16 -2.59 11.44
CA CYS A 91 23.21 -3.61 11.48
C CYS A 91 23.79 -3.78 12.90
N GLU A 92 23.87 -5.02 13.37
CA GLU A 92 24.51 -5.39 14.64
C GLU A 92 26.03 -5.13 14.62
N ASN A 93 26.66 -5.36 13.46
CA ASN A 93 28.11 -5.23 13.27
C ASN A 93 28.58 -3.82 12.86
N ARG A 94 27.70 -2.81 12.82
CA ARG A 94 28.00 -1.46 12.26
C ARG A 94 29.26 -0.77 12.81
N LYS A 95 29.67 -1.10 14.04
CA LYS A 95 30.85 -0.53 14.70
C LYS A 95 32.16 -1.13 14.20
N SER A 96 32.15 -2.40 13.83
CA SER A 96 33.32 -3.16 13.37
C SER A 96 33.28 -3.51 11.88
N CYS A 97 32.16 -3.21 11.20
CA CYS A 97 31.98 -3.42 9.76
C CYS A 97 33.06 -2.66 8.99
N ALA A 98 33.81 -3.40 8.16
CA ALA A 98 34.92 -2.86 7.37
C ALA A 98 34.43 -2.12 6.11
N MET A 99 33.16 -2.27 5.76
CA MET A 99 32.58 -1.60 4.60
C MET A 99 32.59 -0.07 4.73
N PRO A 100 32.88 0.66 3.62
CA PRO A 100 32.83 2.12 3.60
C PRO A 100 31.40 2.61 3.88
N LYS A 101 31.27 3.73 4.59
CA LYS A 101 29.99 4.35 4.98
C LYS A 101 29.74 5.59 4.09
N PRO A 102 29.31 5.42 2.83
CA PRO A 102 29.10 6.56 1.94
C PRO A 102 27.92 7.41 2.43
N GLU A 103 27.86 8.66 1.99
CA GLU A 103 26.76 9.57 2.32
C GLU A 103 25.38 9.08 1.85
N GLY A 104 25.33 8.16 0.87
CA GLY A 104 24.12 7.48 0.42
C GLY A 104 23.72 6.24 1.23
N GLY A 105 24.56 5.82 2.18
CA GLY A 105 24.38 4.57 2.92
C GLY A 105 24.70 3.31 2.13
N ILE A 106 24.70 2.17 2.83
CA ILE A 106 24.98 0.87 2.24
C ILE A 106 23.66 0.15 1.95
N TRP A 107 23.46 -0.31 0.71
CA TRP A 107 22.30 -1.11 0.30
C TRP A 107 22.60 -2.61 0.22
N HIS A 108 23.88 -2.96 0.06
CA HIS A 108 24.37 -4.34 0.06
C HIS A 108 25.61 -4.43 0.95
N CYS A 109 25.52 -5.19 2.04
CA CYS A 109 26.60 -5.37 3.01
C CYS A 109 26.74 -6.87 3.29
N GLU A 110 27.91 -7.42 3.01
CA GLU A 110 28.20 -8.85 3.24
C GLU A 110 28.36 -9.18 4.73
N GLU A 111 28.65 -8.17 5.56
CA GLU A 111 28.84 -8.29 7.00
C GLU A 111 27.55 -8.03 7.80
N TYR A 112 26.42 -7.77 7.12
CA TYR A 112 25.14 -7.43 7.75
C TYR A 112 24.57 -8.61 8.54
N ARG A 113 24.19 -8.31 9.78
CA ARG A 113 23.52 -9.20 10.72
C ARG A 113 22.45 -8.39 11.43
#